data_AF-A0A7W0N9V5-F1
#
_entry.id   AF-A0A7W0N9V5-F1
#
_cell.length_a   1.000
_cell.length_b   1.000
_cell.length_c   1.000
_cell.angle_alpha   90.00
_cell.angle_beta   90.00
_cell.angle_gamma   90.00
#
_symmetry.space_group_name_H-M   'P 1'
#
loop_
_entity.id
_entity.type
_entity.pdbx_description
1 polymer ?
#
loop_
_entity_poly.entity_id
_entity_poly.type
_entity_poly.pdbx_seq_one_letter_code
_entity_poly.pdbx_strand_id
1 'polypeptide(L)'
;LESGDELWAVLAQGLERPIAWSVHYVQELLDQTAAYWHDWAHQLHCTGSHAEPLRRTALTIHLLSYAPTGALVAAPTTSLPERIGGDRNWDYRYAWVRDASLSAATLARLGDLHSAERYMDWMAGRDSSSESPLQIVYGLNGELDLPQQERDDLAGYHGSLPIRTGNRACSQRQLDSLGFLADCALIYLQAGGAWRDTHWDIIRRAAAYTAANWRMADSGIWELEDEYQFVSSKVMSWATLDRAIRIADHIGRTTETGSWQTTRDEIHADVMEHGWSERLGAFRQRYEADSLDASALLIPIYGFLPATHPRVEATLERIEQTLGINGYIHRFVAAEMPGEGDLPVGRYEGAFWPCTFWLATAHALAGRTERAEAMVQRACELAGTLGLFSEEIDAHSDAFLGNTPLLFSHVEFARAALAVSEAG
;
A
#
# COMPACT_ATOMS: atom_id res chain seq x y z
N LEU A 1 12.48 -43.93 3.01
CA LEU A 1 11.43 -43.68 4.01
C LEU A 1 10.30 -44.65 3.70
N GLU A 2 10.02 -45.53 4.65
CA GLU A 2 8.82 -46.36 4.66
C GLU A 2 7.63 -45.54 5.19
N SER A 3 6.41 -46.05 5.03
CA SER A 3 5.21 -45.38 5.56
C SER A 3 5.31 -45.25 7.09
N GLY A 4 5.30 -44.02 7.60
CA GLY A 4 5.42 -43.71 9.03
C GLY A 4 6.83 -43.27 9.46
N ASP A 5 7.81 -43.30 8.55
CA ASP A 5 9.10 -42.67 8.81
C ASP A 5 8.99 -41.14 8.74
N GLU A 6 9.57 -40.45 9.72
CA GLU A 6 9.73 -39.00 9.70
C GLU A 6 11.17 -38.61 9.35
N LEU A 7 11.30 -37.63 8.46
CA LEU A 7 12.58 -37.02 8.12
C LEU A 7 12.52 -35.53 8.45
N TRP A 8 13.49 -35.07 9.23
CA TRP A 8 13.66 -33.67 9.58
C TRP A 8 14.86 -33.10 8.84
N ALA A 9 14.67 -31.96 8.17
CA ALA A 9 15.73 -31.24 7.47
C ALA A 9 15.83 -29.82 8.04
N VAL A 10 17.05 -29.38 8.32
CA VAL A 10 17.34 -28.03 8.83
C VAL A 10 18.26 -27.32 7.85
N LEU A 11 17.80 -26.16 7.36
CA LEU A 11 18.64 -25.21 6.63
C LEU A 11 18.98 -24.05 7.57
N ALA A 12 20.26 -23.88 7.88
CA ALA A 12 20.73 -22.80 8.72
C ALA A 12 21.76 -21.94 7.97
N GLN A 13 21.66 -20.62 8.13
CA GLN A 13 22.54 -19.64 7.53
C GLN A 13 23.17 -18.78 8.63
N GLY A 14 24.42 -18.36 8.45
CA GLY A 14 25.08 -17.40 9.35
C GLY A 14 25.48 -17.95 10.73
N LEU A 15 25.54 -19.28 10.90
CA LEU A 15 25.99 -19.87 12.15
C LEU A 15 27.51 -19.70 12.32
N GLU A 16 27.94 -19.09 13.43
CA GLU A 16 29.37 -19.00 13.79
C GLU A 16 29.98 -20.37 14.12
N ARG A 17 29.15 -21.32 14.60
CA ARG A 17 29.55 -22.69 14.91
C ARG A 17 28.45 -23.69 14.54
N PRO A 18 28.81 -24.93 14.16
CA PRO A 18 27.83 -25.98 13.93
C PRO A 18 27.00 -26.22 15.21
N ILE A 19 25.68 -26.12 15.10
CA ILE A 19 24.75 -26.53 16.15
C ILE A 19 24.41 -27.99 15.90
N ALA A 20 24.47 -28.83 16.93
CA ALA A 20 23.96 -30.19 16.87
C ALA A 20 22.42 -30.15 16.92
N TRP A 21 21.78 -30.42 15.78
CA TRP A 21 20.34 -30.48 15.67
C TRP A 21 19.85 -31.88 16.06
N SER A 22 19.30 -32.05 17.26
CA SER A 22 18.53 -33.24 17.61
C SER A 22 17.08 -33.05 17.14
N VAL A 23 16.39 -34.13 16.79
CA VAL A 23 14.95 -34.08 16.44
C VAL A 23 14.15 -33.40 17.55
N HIS A 24 14.46 -33.71 18.81
CA HIS A 24 13.84 -33.09 19.97
C HIS A 24 14.02 -31.56 19.98
N TYR A 25 15.24 -31.07 19.76
CA TYR A 25 15.51 -29.63 19.74
C TYR A 25 14.81 -28.92 18.56
N VAL A 26 14.77 -29.55 17.39
CA VAL A 26 14.06 -28.98 16.22
C VAL A 26 12.54 -28.93 16.46
N GLN A 27 11.97 -29.96 17.08
CA GLN A 27 10.57 -29.96 17.49
C GLN A 27 10.27 -28.85 18.50
N GLU A 28 11.13 -28.65 19.51
CA GLU A 28 10.98 -27.55 20.48
C GLU A 28 10.97 -26.18 19.80
N LEU A 29 11.84 -25.95 18.81
CA LEU A 29 11.87 -24.70 18.05
C LEU A 29 10.61 -24.50 17.19
N LEU A 30 10.09 -25.58 16.59
CA LEU A 30 8.84 -25.54 15.85
C LEU A 30 7.67 -25.20 16.79
N ASP A 31 7.60 -25.84 17.95
CA ASP A 31 6.55 -25.61 18.95
C ASP A 31 6.61 -24.18 19.51
N GLN A 32 7.82 -23.66 19.79
CA GLN A 32 8.03 -22.27 20.21
C GLN A 32 7.59 -21.28 19.13
N THR A 33 7.90 -21.57 17.86
CA THR A 33 7.48 -20.74 16.73
C THR A 33 5.96 -20.73 16.61
N ALA A 34 5.32 -21.91 16.69
CA ALA A 34 3.87 -22.02 16.64
C ALA A 34 3.20 -21.28 17.80
N ALA A 35 3.71 -21.45 19.03
CA ALA A 35 3.21 -20.77 20.22
C ALA A 35 3.28 -19.24 20.07
N TYR A 36 4.43 -18.70 19.61
CA TYR A 36 4.57 -17.26 19.35
C TYR A 36 3.49 -16.74 18.40
N TRP A 37 3.29 -17.41 17.26
CA TRP A 37 2.32 -16.98 16.26
C TRP A 37 0.87 -17.10 16.75
N HIS A 38 0.54 -18.16 17.49
CA HIS A 38 -0.77 -18.29 18.12
C HIS A 38 -1.02 -17.19 19.16
N ASP A 39 -0.07 -16.97 20.07
CA ASP A 39 -0.17 -15.96 21.13
C ASP A 39 -0.28 -14.55 20.56
N TRP A 40 0.51 -14.23 19.53
CA TRP A 40 0.42 -12.95 18.82
C TRP A 40 -0.92 -12.80 18.11
N ALA A 41 -1.35 -13.81 17.34
CA ALA A 41 -2.61 -13.75 16.59
C ALA A 41 -3.83 -13.64 17.52
N HIS A 42 -3.79 -14.24 18.71
CA HIS A 42 -4.88 -14.16 19.70
C HIS A 42 -5.11 -12.76 20.25
N GLN A 43 -4.12 -11.86 20.17
CA GLN A 43 -4.24 -10.47 20.62
C GLN A 43 -4.98 -9.59 19.60
N LEU A 44 -5.13 -10.05 18.37
CA LEU A 44 -5.76 -9.27 17.31
C LEU A 44 -7.28 -9.18 17.48
N HIS A 45 -7.78 -7.96 17.31
CA HIS A 45 -9.20 -7.63 17.29
C HIS A 45 -9.78 -7.82 15.88
N CYS A 46 -9.94 -9.08 15.48
CA CYS A 46 -10.64 -9.44 14.24
C CYS A 46 -12.04 -9.95 14.58
N THR A 47 -13.08 -9.24 14.15
CA THR A 47 -14.50 -9.57 14.39
C THR A 47 -15.29 -9.52 13.08
N GLY A 48 -16.55 -9.95 13.12
CA GLY A 48 -17.43 -9.95 11.94
C GLY A 48 -17.24 -11.15 11.01
N SER A 49 -17.90 -11.11 9.86
CA SER A 49 -17.89 -12.18 8.84
C SER A 49 -16.50 -12.42 8.26
N HIS A 50 -15.63 -11.40 8.26
CA HIS A 50 -14.29 -11.44 7.67
C HIS A 50 -13.17 -11.62 8.69
N ALA A 51 -13.47 -12.05 9.92
CA ALA A 51 -12.49 -12.16 11.01
C ALA A 51 -11.29 -13.06 10.67
N GLU A 52 -11.52 -14.23 10.06
CA GLU A 52 -10.44 -15.15 9.67
C GLU A 52 -9.55 -14.60 8.54
N PRO A 53 -10.10 -14.12 7.41
CA PRO A 53 -9.30 -13.43 6.39
C PRO A 53 -8.51 -12.22 6.91
N LEU A 54 -9.10 -11.43 7.83
CA LEU A 54 -8.40 -10.31 8.48
C LEU A 54 -7.24 -10.79 9.34
N ARG A 55 -7.43 -11.84 10.14
CA ARG A 55 -6.37 -12.44 10.95
C ARG A 55 -5.24 -12.99 10.08
N ARG A 56 -5.57 -13.67 8.98
CA ARG A 56 -4.59 -14.15 8.00
C ARG A 56 -3.81 -13.00 7.37
N THR A 57 -4.49 -11.91 7.03
CA THR A 57 -3.86 -10.72 6.47
C THR A 57 -2.91 -10.06 7.46
N ALA A 58 -3.32 -9.90 8.72
CA ALA A 58 -2.46 -9.37 9.77
C ALA A 58 -1.21 -10.24 9.98
N LEU A 59 -1.36 -11.57 9.97
CA LEU A 59 -0.24 -12.52 10.01
C LEU A 59 0.74 -12.29 8.86
N THR A 60 0.23 -12.12 7.63
CA THR A 60 1.07 -11.84 6.47
C THR A 60 1.80 -10.50 6.61
N ILE A 61 1.12 -9.43 7.05
CA ILE A 61 1.74 -8.13 7.29
C ILE A 61 2.86 -8.24 8.34
N HIS A 62 2.61 -8.97 9.43
CA HIS A 62 3.61 -9.18 10.49
C HIS A 62 4.81 -9.99 10.01
N LEU A 63 4.59 -11.02 9.18
CA LEU A 63 5.66 -11.77 8.51
C LEU A 63 6.54 -10.89 7.61
N LEU A 64 5.96 -9.84 7.02
CA LEU A 64 6.67 -8.86 6.21
C LEU A 64 7.32 -7.73 7.04
N SER A 65 7.20 -7.76 8.37
CA SER A 65 7.94 -6.86 9.25
C SER A 65 9.37 -7.35 9.46
N TYR A 66 10.33 -6.53 9.08
CA TYR A 66 11.74 -6.78 9.33
C TYR A 66 12.05 -6.58 10.82
N ALA A 67 12.20 -7.69 11.55
CA ALA A 67 12.39 -7.72 12.99
C ALA A 67 13.54 -6.83 13.52
N PRO A 68 14.67 -6.64 12.82
CA PRO A 68 15.75 -5.77 13.33
C PRO A 68 15.39 -4.29 13.44
N THR A 69 14.58 -3.74 12.52
CA THR A 69 14.36 -2.28 12.44
C THR A 69 12.91 -1.85 12.56
N GLY A 70 11.95 -2.72 12.21
CA GLY A 70 10.53 -2.36 12.14
C GLY A 70 10.08 -1.93 10.74
N ALA A 71 11.01 -1.87 9.77
CA ALA A 71 10.67 -1.67 8.37
C ALA A 71 9.72 -2.78 7.88
N LEU A 72 8.73 -2.43 7.06
CA LEU A 72 7.83 -3.38 6.43
C LEU A 72 8.21 -3.50 4.95
N VAL A 73 8.53 -4.73 4.52
CA VAL A 73 8.96 -4.99 3.13
C VAL A 73 7.73 -5.06 2.21
N ALA A 74 7.79 -4.41 1.05
CA ALA A 74 6.67 -4.41 0.11
C ALA A 74 6.36 -5.82 -0.41
N ALA A 75 7.38 -6.60 -0.79
CA ALA A 75 7.27 -8.03 -1.00
C ALA A 75 8.63 -8.72 -0.79
N PRO A 76 8.66 -10.01 -0.39
CA PRO A 76 9.89 -10.78 -0.25
C PRO A 76 10.38 -11.35 -1.60
N THR A 77 9.89 -10.80 -2.72
CA THR A 77 10.12 -11.25 -4.09
C THR A 77 10.64 -10.12 -4.96
N THR A 78 11.24 -10.49 -6.08
CA THR A 78 11.73 -9.56 -7.10
C THR A 78 11.40 -10.09 -8.48
N SER A 79 11.11 -9.17 -9.40
CA SER A 79 11.04 -9.41 -10.85
C SER A 79 10.02 -10.47 -11.25
N LEU A 80 8.99 -10.67 -10.43
CA LEU A 80 7.81 -11.37 -10.88
C LEU A 80 7.01 -10.44 -11.80
N PRO A 81 6.57 -10.92 -12.97
CA PRO A 81 6.07 -10.04 -14.02
C PRO A 81 4.62 -9.62 -13.79
N GLU A 82 4.33 -8.32 -13.92
CA GLU A 82 2.96 -7.76 -14.01
C GLU A 82 2.19 -8.38 -15.20
N ARG A 83 2.90 -8.81 -16.24
CA ARG A 83 2.36 -9.60 -17.36
C ARG A 83 3.41 -10.58 -17.86
N ILE A 84 3.07 -11.86 -18.00
CA ILE A 84 4.02 -12.89 -18.49
C ILE A 84 4.61 -12.47 -19.85
N GLY A 85 5.95 -12.47 -19.93
CA GLY A 85 6.70 -12.01 -21.10
C GLY A 85 6.79 -10.49 -21.26
N GLY A 86 6.23 -9.71 -20.33
CA GLY A 86 6.41 -8.27 -20.23
C GLY A 86 7.70 -7.87 -19.54
N ASP A 87 7.96 -6.56 -19.55
CA ASP A 87 9.17 -5.89 -19.06
C ASP A 87 8.96 -5.13 -17.74
N ARG A 88 7.74 -5.12 -17.20
CA ARG A 88 7.38 -4.54 -15.91
C ARG A 88 7.59 -5.55 -14.78
N ASN A 89 8.87 -5.77 -14.48
CA ASN A 89 9.36 -6.74 -13.52
C ASN A 89 10.29 -6.01 -12.53
N TRP A 90 9.83 -5.75 -11.31
CA TRP A 90 10.49 -4.85 -10.35
C TRP A 90 10.94 -5.56 -9.07
N ASP A 91 11.98 -5.05 -8.41
CA ASP A 91 12.44 -5.55 -7.12
C ASP A 91 11.70 -4.86 -5.97
N TYR A 92 10.93 -5.64 -5.20
CA TYR A 92 10.05 -5.14 -4.14
C TYR A 92 10.56 -5.46 -2.73
N ARG A 93 11.82 -5.91 -2.60
CA ARG A 93 12.43 -6.29 -1.32
C ARG A 93 12.87 -5.08 -0.46
N TYR A 94 12.15 -3.97 -0.60
CA TYR A 94 12.42 -2.68 0.04
C TYR A 94 11.19 -2.18 0.79
N ALA A 95 11.34 -1.13 1.59
CA ALA A 95 10.27 -0.55 2.38
C ALA A 95 9.80 0.77 1.77
N TRP A 96 8.66 0.73 1.07
CA TRP A 96 7.96 1.93 0.60
C TRP A 96 7.23 2.61 1.76
N VAL A 97 7.33 3.93 1.84
CA VAL A 97 6.65 4.72 2.89
C VAL A 97 5.14 4.51 2.83
N ARG A 98 4.55 4.52 1.62
CA ARG A 98 3.13 4.23 1.39
C ARG A 98 2.72 2.87 1.98
N ASP A 99 3.30 1.80 1.46
CA ASP A 99 2.92 0.42 1.77
C ASP A 99 3.12 0.10 3.25
N ALA A 100 4.25 0.55 3.82
CA ALA A 100 4.59 0.36 5.22
C ALA A 100 3.66 1.17 6.14
N SER A 101 3.35 2.42 5.79
CA SER A 101 2.42 3.27 6.57
C SER A 101 1.02 2.67 6.61
N LEU A 102 0.48 2.27 5.45
CA LEU A 102 -0.81 1.60 5.37
C LEU A 102 -0.86 0.37 6.29
N SER A 103 0.21 -0.42 6.26
CA SER A 103 0.31 -1.69 6.97
C SER A 103 0.42 -1.51 8.48
N ALA A 104 1.25 -0.57 8.93
CA ALA A 104 1.34 -0.20 10.33
C ALA A 104 0.01 0.35 10.86
N ALA A 105 -0.68 1.18 10.08
CA ALA A 105 -2.01 1.67 10.42
C ALA A 105 -3.04 0.53 10.57
N THR A 106 -2.97 -0.47 9.70
CA THR A 106 -3.86 -1.64 9.74
C THR A 106 -3.57 -2.52 10.95
N LEU A 107 -2.31 -2.79 11.26
CA LEU A 107 -1.93 -3.50 12.49
C LEU A 107 -2.42 -2.76 13.74
N ALA A 108 -2.26 -1.43 13.79
CA ALA A 108 -2.78 -0.61 14.89
C ALA A 108 -4.31 -0.73 15.04
N ARG A 109 -5.06 -0.66 13.93
CA ARG A 109 -6.53 -0.85 13.94
C ARG A 109 -6.94 -2.24 14.44
N LEU A 110 -6.14 -3.26 14.13
CA LEU A 110 -6.37 -4.64 14.58
C LEU A 110 -5.82 -4.93 15.98
N GLY A 111 -5.27 -3.93 16.68
CA GLY A 111 -4.83 -4.05 18.07
C GLY A 111 -3.34 -4.31 18.28
N ASP A 112 -2.55 -4.52 17.23
CA ASP A 112 -1.09 -4.62 17.33
C ASP A 112 -0.42 -3.25 17.27
N LEU A 113 -0.49 -2.53 18.39
CA LEU A 113 0.16 -1.24 18.57
C LEU A 113 1.69 -1.37 18.60
N HIS A 114 2.24 -2.52 18.99
CA HIS A 114 3.68 -2.70 19.12
C HIS A 114 4.38 -2.66 17.76
N SER A 115 3.85 -3.38 16.78
CA SER A 115 4.40 -3.36 15.42
C SER A 115 4.25 -1.99 14.76
N ALA A 116 3.13 -1.31 15.00
CA ALA A 116 2.92 0.06 14.52
C ALA A 116 3.91 1.05 15.16
N GLU A 117 4.14 0.94 16.47
CA GLU A 117 5.11 1.76 17.21
C GLU A 117 6.54 1.59 16.65
N ARG A 118 6.96 0.34 16.40
CA ARG A 118 8.28 0.05 15.79
C ARG A 118 8.44 0.71 14.42
N TYR A 119 7.40 0.70 13.59
CA TYR A 119 7.43 1.40 12.30
C TYR A 119 7.51 2.92 12.48
N MET A 120 6.70 3.49 13.38
CA MET A 120 6.71 4.93 13.67
C MET A 120 8.07 5.41 14.19
N ASP A 121 8.72 4.61 15.03
CA ASP A 121 10.08 4.87 15.51
C ASP A 121 11.11 4.81 14.40
N TRP A 122 11.00 3.80 13.52
CA TRP A 122 11.86 3.66 12.37
C TRP A 122 11.76 4.89 11.45
N MET A 123 10.54 5.30 11.10
CA MET A 123 10.26 6.47 10.26
C MET A 123 10.72 7.79 10.90
N ALA A 124 10.54 7.95 12.21
CA ALA A 124 11.00 9.15 12.92
C ALA A 124 12.53 9.32 12.86
N GLY A 125 13.27 8.22 12.75
CA GLY A 125 14.72 8.20 12.54
C GLY A 125 15.17 8.19 11.08
N ARG A 126 14.28 8.47 10.11
CA ARG A 126 14.63 8.57 8.68
C ARG A 126 14.86 10.01 8.24
N ASP A 127 15.71 10.13 7.23
CA ASP A 127 16.00 11.35 6.49
C ASP A 127 16.00 11.04 4.99
N SER A 128 16.18 12.06 4.17
CA SER A 128 16.17 11.96 2.71
C SER A 128 17.49 12.43 2.10
N SER A 129 17.82 11.92 0.92
CA SER A 129 18.91 12.46 0.09
C SER A 129 18.47 13.67 -0.74
N SER A 130 17.19 14.06 -0.68
CA SER A 130 16.60 15.17 -1.44
C SER A 130 16.02 16.25 -0.52
N GLU A 131 15.43 17.30 -1.09
CA GLU A 131 14.74 18.35 -0.33
C GLU A 131 13.44 17.87 0.34
N SER A 132 12.89 16.72 -0.08
CA SER A 132 11.75 16.08 0.60
C SER A 132 12.18 15.61 1.99
N PRO A 133 11.33 15.70 3.04
CA PRO A 133 11.68 15.22 4.38
C PRO A 133 11.93 13.71 4.46
N LEU A 134 11.47 12.96 3.46
CA LEU A 134 11.62 11.52 3.31
C LEU A 134 11.81 11.14 1.84
N GLN A 135 12.54 10.05 1.59
CA GLN A 135 12.43 9.29 0.34
C GLN A 135 11.14 8.47 0.31
N ILE A 136 10.77 8.05 -0.89
CA ILE A 136 9.58 7.22 -1.11
C ILE A 136 9.82 5.74 -0.74
N VAL A 137 11.07 5.29 -0.84
CA VAL A 137 11.50 3.92 -0.56
C VAL A 137 12.90 3.90 0.07
N TYR A 138 13.12 2.91 0.93
CA TYR A 138 14.39 2.66 1.62
C TYR A 138 14.76 1.19 1.60
N GLY A 139 16.06 0.90 1.74
CA GLY A 139 16.51 -0.40 2.22
C GLY A 139 15.98 -0.69 3.64
N LEU A 140 15.91 -1.97 4.02
CA LEU A 140 15.30 -2.37 5.30
C LEU A 140 16.08 -1.84 6.52
N ASN A 141 17.36 -1.47 6.37
CA ASN A 141 18.13 -0.81 7.43
C ASN A 141 18.08 0.73 7.32
N GLY A 142 17.48 1.28 6.26
CA GLY A 142 17.39 2.71 5.99
C GLY A 142 18.34 3.20 4.90
N GLU A 143 18.91 2.30 4.10
CA GLU A 143 19.74 2.67 2.97
C GLU A 143 18.97 3.59 2.02
N LEU A 144 19.62 4.69 1.62
CA LEU A 144 19.03 5.73 0.76
C LEU A 144 19.21 5.44 -0.74
N ASP A 145 20.26 4.71 -1.10
CA ASP A 145 20.56 4.33 -2.47
C ASP A 145 20.23 2.86 -2.73
N LEU A 146 19.47 2.60 -3.80
CA LEU A 146 18.99 1.29 -4.21
C LEU A 146 19.37 1.02 -5.67
N PRO A 147 20.67 0.85 -5.97
CA PRO A 147 21.17 0.84 -7.34
C PRO A 147 20.51 -0.29 -8.15
N GLN A 148 19.76 0.10 -9.18
CA GLN A 148 19.07 -0.84 -10.05
C GLN A 148 20.05 -1.46 -11.06
N GLN A 149 19.99 -2.79 -11.19
CA GLN A 149 20.80 -3.58 -12.11
C GLN A 149 19.93 -4.65 -12.78
N GLU A 150 20.16 -4.87 -14.07
CA GLU A 150 19.57 -6.00 -14.79
C GLU A 150 20.44 -7.26 -14.64
N ARG A 151 19.80 -8.42 -14.53
CA ARG A 151 20.44 -9.73 -14.32
C ARG A 151 20.18 -10.63 -15.52
N ASP A 152 21.15 -10.67 -16.43
CA ASP A 152 21.14 -11.50 -17.64
C ASP A 152 21.59 -12.96 -17.38
N ASP A 153 22.12 -13.23 -16.18
CA ASP A 153 22.61 -14.54 -15.73
C ASP A 153 21.52 -15.46 -15.17
N LEU A 154 20.29 -14.97 -15.02
CA LEU A 154 19.17 -15.70 -14.42
C LEU A 154 18.05 -15.96 -15.44
N ALA A 155 17.40 -17.11 -15.32
CA ALA A 155 16.19 -17.43 -16.08
C ALA A 155 14.97 -16.84 -15.37
N GLY A 156 14.32 -15.84 -15.98
CA GLY A 156 13.17 -15.16 -15.38
C GLY A 156 11.93 -16.06 -15.32
N TYR A 157 10.96 -15.68 -14.48
CA TYR A 157 9.73 -16.45 -14.29
C TYR A 157 8.96 -16.58 -15.62
N HIS A 158 8.71 -17.82 -16.06
CA HIS A 158 8.15 -18.13 -17.39
C HIS A 158 8.88 -17.45 -18.56
N GLY A 159 10.18 -17.20 -18.42
CA GLY A 159 10.99 -16.52 -19.44
C GLY A 159 10.79 -15.00 -19.52
N SER A 160 10.13 -14.40 -18.53
CA SER A 160 9.91 -12.95 -18.49
C SER A 160 11.20 -12.20 -18.15
N LEU A 161 11.49 -11.15 -18.90
CA LEU A 161 12.70 -10.34 -18.81
C LEU A 161 12.35 -8.85 -18.95
N PRO A 162 13.16 -7.93 -18.40
CA PRO A 162 14.39 -8.19 -17.66
C PRO A 162 14.13 -8.63 -16.22
N ILE A 163 15.15 -9.18 -15.56
CA ILE A 163 15.17 -9.37 -14.12
C ILE A 163 15.96 -8.21 -13.53
N ARG A 164 15.40 -7.55 -12.52
CA ARG A 164 16.00 -6.39 -11.87
C ARG A 164 16.31 -6.69 -10.41
N THR A 165 17.41 -6.11 -9.93
CA THR A 165 17.69 -5.97 -8.49
C THR A 165 17.94 -4.51 -8.20
N GLY A 166 17.49 -3.99 -7.05
CA GLY A 166 17.47 -2.54 -6.83
C GLY A 166 16.22 -1.89 -7.42
N ASN A 167 16.01 -0.62 -7.10
CA ASN A 167 14.83 0.09 -7.55
C ASN A 167 15.11 1.60 -7.69
N ARG A 168 14.82 2.14 -8.88
CA ARG A 168 15.07 3.56 -9.22
C ARG A 168 14.15 4.55 -8.48
N ALA A 169 13.07 4.05 -7.90
CA ALA A 169 12.08 4.83 -7.15
C ALA A 169 12.73 5.68 -6.03
N CYS A 170 13.85 5.24 -5.43
CA CYS A 170 14.48 5.99 -4.33
C CYS A 170 14.86 7.44 -4.66
N SER A 171 15.04 7.77 -5.94
CA SER A 171 15.35 9.13 -6.42
C SER A 171 14.14 9.96 -6.89
N GLN A 172 12.94 9.36 -6.95
CA GLN A 172 11.75 10.04 -7.45
C GLN A 172 11.14 10.97 -6.40
N ARG A 173 10.45 12.00 -6.88
CA ARG A 173 9.58 12.84 -6.06
C ARG A 173 8.17 12.25 -6.06
N GLN A 174 7.62 12.02 -4.87
CA GLN A 174 6.20 11.74 -4.70
C GLN A 174 5.68 12.44 -3.45
N LEU A 175 4.63 13.24 -3.60
CA LEU A 175 4.03 14.00 -2.51
C LEU A 175 3.02 13.17 -1.71
N ASP A 176 2.44 12.14 -2.33
CA ASP A 176 1.39 11.31 -1.76
C ASP A 176 1.85 10.45 -0.58
N SER A 177 3.10 9.95 -0.61
CA SER A 177 3.74 9.16 0.44
C SER A 177 3.65 9.83 1.82
N LEU A 178 3.72 11.16 1.87
CA LEU A 178 3.59 11.93 3.11
C LEU A 178 2.18 11.86 3.71
N GLY A 179 1.16 11.77 2.85
CA GLY A 179 -0.24 11.66 3.27
C GLY A 179 -0.53 10.31 3.89
N PHE A 180 0.02 9.23 3.31
CA PHE A 180 -0.08 7.89 3.88
C PHE A 180 0.58 7.80 5.27
N LEU A 181 1.76 8.41 5.44
CA LEU A 181 2.44 8.48 6.74
C LEU A 181 1.62 9.27 7.77
N ALA A 182 1.09 10.43 7.38
CA ALA A 182 0.29 11.27 8.28
C ALA A 182 -1.01 10.58 8.72
N ASP A 183 -1.65 9.83 7.82
CA ASP A 183 -2.83 9.02 8.12
C ASP A 183 -2.50 7.85 9.07
N CYS A 184 -1.38 7.15 8.83
CA CYS A 184 -0.88 6.14 9.74
C CYS A 184 -0.62 6.70 11.15
N ALA A 185 0.07 7.84 11.23
CA ALA A 185 0.37 8.48 12.51
C ALA A 185 -0.90 8.87 13.28
N LEU A 186 -1.91 9.40 12.58
CA LEU A 186 -3.19 9.74 13.21
C LEU A 186 -3.92 8.49 13.70
N ILE A 187 -3.96 7.41 12.91
CA ILE A 187 -4.57 6.13 13.30
C ILE A 187 -3.87 5.54 14.52
N TYR A 188 -2.53 5.50 14.51
CA TYR A 188 -1.73 5.03 15.65
C TYR A 188 -2.02 5.82 16.92
N LEU A 189 -2.07 7.15 16.82
CA LEU A 189 -2.40 8.02 17.94
C LEU A 189 -3.82 7.76 18.48
N GLN A 190 -4.80 7.67 17.59
CA GLN A 190 -6.21 7.41 17.96
C GLN A 190 -6.43 6.02 18.55
N ALA A 191 -5.63 5.03 18.14
CA ALA A 191 -5.66 3.69 18.69
C ALA A 191 -4.98 3.58 20.08
N GLY A 192 -4.45 4.70 20.62
CA GLY A 192 -3.82 4.73 21.94
C GLY A 192 -2.34 4.38 21.93
N GLY A 193 -1.68 4.50 20.78
CA GLY A 193 -0.24 4.30 20.64
C GLY A 193 0.58 5.20 21.58
N ALA A 194 1.73 4.71 22.03
CA ALA A 194 2.68 5.47 22.82
C ALA A 194 3.32 6.58 21.95
N TRP A 195 2.68 7.74 21.92
CA TRP A 195 3.10 8.89 21.12
C TRP A 195 4.37 9.56 21.68
N ARG A 196 5.29 9.92 20.79
CA ARG A 196 6.57 10.56 21.13
C ARG A 196 6.77 11.85 20.35
N ASP A 197 7.58 12.75 20.91
CA ASP A 197 7.91 14.02 20.24
C ASP A 197 8.58 13.82 18.88
N THR A 198 9.37 12.76 18.73
CA THR A 198 9.99 12.38 17.46
C THR A 198 8.98 11.98 16.39
N HIS A 199 7.85 11.37 16.78
CA HIS A 199 6.74 11.07 15.85
C HIS A 199 6.09 12.37 15.37
N TRP A 200 5.92 13.34 16.26
CA TRP A 200 5.43 14.67 15.86
C TRP A 200 6.40 15.39 14.92
N ASP A 201 7.71 15.34 15.19
CA ASP A 201 8.70 16.06 14.40
C ASP A 201 8.70 15.64 12.92
N ILE A 202 8.54 14.34 12.64
CA ILE A 202 8.44 13.87 11.25
C ILE A 202 7.13 14.34 10.59
N ILE A 203 5.99 14.31 11.29
CA ILE A 203 4.71 14.80 10.76
C ILE A 203 4.74 16.31 10.51
N ARG A 204 5.33 17.08 11.43
CA ARG A 204 5.52 18.53 11.27
C ARG A 204 6.40 18.85 10.06
N ARG A 205 7.49 18.10 9.84
CA ARG A 205 8.33 18.23 8.63
C ARG A 205 7.55 17.91 7.36
N ALA A 206 6.78 16.82 7.35
CA ALA A 206 5.94 16.42 6.22
C ALA A 206 4.89 17.49 5.88
N ALA A 207 4.19 18.03 6.88
CA ALA A 207 3.19 19.07 6.71
C ALA A 207 3.81 20.38 6.21
N ALA A 208 4.93 20.82 6.79
CA ALA A 208 5.63 22.03 6.36
C ALA A 208 6.13 21.91 4.90
N TYR A 209 6.71 20.78 4.53
CA TYR A 209 7.14 20.51 3.16
C TYR A 209 5.96 20.49 2.19
N THR A 210 4.88 19.80 2.54
CA THR A 210 3.66 19.73 1.72
C THR A 210 3.06 21.12 1.50
N ALA A 211 2.94 21.92 2.55
CA ALA A 211 2.38 23.26 2.43
C ALA A 211 3.19 24.16 1.47
N ALA A 212 4.52 24.00 1.44
CA ALA A 212 5.40 24.75 0.54
C ALA A 212 5.42 24.20 -0.90
N ASN A 213 5.23 22.90 -1.10
CA ASN A 213 5.58 22.22 -2.36
C ASN A 213 4.41 21.51 -3.06
N TRP A 214 3.19 21.54 -2.52
CA TRP A 214 2.06 20.78 -3.09
C TRP A 214 1.77 21.09 -4.57
N ARG A 215 2.15 22.27 -5.08
CA ARG A 215 2.00 22.68 -6.49
C ARG A 215 3.05 22.09 -7.42
N MET A 216 4.03 21.34 -6.92
CA MET A 216 5.03 20.69 -7.76
C MET A 216 4.43 19.48 -8.49
N ALA A 217 4.94 19.22 -9.68
CA ALA A 217 4.70 17.96 -10.36
C ALA A 217 5.50 16.85 -9.66
N ASP A 218 5.00 15.63 -9.72
CA ASP A 218 5.60 14.46 -9.11
C ASP A 218 5.31 13.19 -9.92
N SER A 219 5.89 12.05 -9.54
CA SER A 219 5.73 10.77 -10.25
C SER A 219 4.39 10.07 -10.00
N GLY A 220 3.50 10.65 -9.18
CA GLY A 220 2.22 10.06 -8.79
C GLY A 220 2.36 8.72 -8.05
N ILE A 221 1.25 8.14 -7.59
CA ILE A 221 1.24 6.89 -6.82
C ILE A 221 1.83 5.67 -7.56
N TRP A 222 1.85 5.73 -8.90
CA TRP A 222 2.32 4.67 -9.79
C TRP A 222 3.79 4.79 -10.19
N GLU A 223 4.54 5.73 -9.61
CA GLU A 223 6.00 5.86 -9.82
C GLU A 223 6.37 6.08 -11.29
N LEU A 224 5.53 6.84 -11.99
CA LEU A 224 5.66 7.09 -13.42
C LEU A 224 6.93 7.90 -13.70
N GLU A 225 7.50 7.66 -14.88
CA GLU A 225 8.77 8.29 -15.29
C GLU A 225 8.63 9.80 -15.47
N ASP A 226 7.52 10.23 -16.04
CA ASP A 226 7.19 11.65 -16.20
C ASP A 226 6.49 12.21 -14.96
N GLU A 227 6.85 13.45 -14.60
CA GLU A 227 6.21 14.18 -13.51
C GLU A 227 5.02 15.00 -14.00
N TYR A 228 3.85 14.87 -13.34
CA TYR A 228 2.65 15.66 -13.64
C TYR A 228 1.94 16.16 -12.37
N GLN A 229 0.92 17.01 -12.55
CA GLN A 229 0.00 17.41 -11.48
C GLN A 229 -1.09 16.35 -11.31
N PHE A 230 -0.76 15.24 -10.66
CA PHE A 230 -1.71 14.16 -10.41
C PHE A 230 -2.77 14.55 -9.37
N VAL A 231 -4.03 14.23 -9.65
CA VAL A 231 -5.16 14.50 -8.74
C VAL A 231 -4.97 13.75 -7.42
N SER A 232 -4.55 12.48 -7.47
CA SER A 232 -4.27 11.68 -6.29
C SER A 232 -3.15 12.28 -5.42
N SER A 233 -2.07 12.78 -6.03
CA SER A 233 -1.00 13.50 -5.30
C SER A 233 -1.51 14.74 -4.57
N LYS A 234 -2.46 15.49 -5.16
CA LYS A 234 -3.05 16.68 -4.51
C LYS A 234 -4.02 16.30 -3.40
N VAL A 235 -4.84 15.29 -3.62
CA VAL A 235 -5.73 14.70 -2.59
C VAL A 235 -4.91 14.21 -1.39
N MET A 236 -3.79 13.54 -1.63
CA MET A 236 -2.92 13.08 -0.55
C MET A 236 -2.11 14.20 0.10
N SER A 237 -1.76 15.26 -0.64
CA SER A 237 -1.21 16.50 -0.06
C SER A 237 -2.22 17.18 0.89
N TRP A 238 -3.50 17.24 0.50
CA TRP A 238 -4.58 17.68 1.37
C TRP A 238 -4.69 16.79 2.62
N ALA A 239 -4.62 15.47 2.45
CA ALA A 239 -4.68 14.53 3.56
C ALA A 239 -3.51 14.72 4.53
N THR A 240 -2.28 14.95 4.05
CA THR A 240 -1.11 15.26 4.90
C THR A 240 -1.41 16.41 5.85
N LEU A 241 -1.90 17.54 5.32
CA LEU A 241 -2.19 18.72 6.12
C LEU A 241 -3.37 18.49 7.06
N ASP A 242 -4.45 17.86 6.57
CA ASP A 242 -5.61 17.54 7.41
C ASP A 242 -5.22 16.68 8.62
N ARG A 243 -4.45 15.61 8.38
CA ARG A 243 -4.03 14.70 9.45
C ARG A 243 -3.06 15.37 10.40
N ALA A 244 -2.11 16.16 9.91
CA ALA A 244 -1.19 16.93 10.76
C ALA A 244 -1.93 17.91 11.67
N ILE A 245 -2.95 18.61 11.18
CA ILE A 245 -3.80 19.51 11.98
C ILE A 245 -4.53 18.72 13.07
N ARG A 246 -5.15 17.58 12.72
CA ARG A 246 -5.89 16.74 13.69
C ARG A 246 -4.96 16.14 14.76
N ILE A 247 -3.75 15.74 14.37
CA ILE A 247 -2.72 15.28 15.31
C ILE A 247 -2.34 16.42 16.25
N ALA A 248 -2.05 17.62 15.71
CA ALA A 248 -1.69 18.79 16.49
C ALA A 248 -2.76 19.16 17.53
N ASP A 249 -4.03 19.11 17.14
CA ASP A 249 -5.16 19.34 18.05
C ASP A 249 -5.18 18.28 19.17
N HIS A 250 -4.99 17.01 18.84
CA HIS A 250 -5.01 15.91 19.80
C HIS A 250 -3.87 15.99 20.84
N ILE A 251 -2.69 16.46 20.43
CA ILE A 251 -1.50 16.57 21.30
C ILE A 251 -1.26 17.99 21.86
N GLY A 252 -2.16 18.95 21.59
CA GLY A 252 -2.08 20.32 22.09
C GLY A 252 -1.01 21.22 21.44
N ARG A 253 -0.60 20.95 20.20
CA ARG A 253 0.42 21.71 19.42
C ARG A 253 -0.18 22.60 18.32
N THR A 254 -1.28 23.29 18.60
CA THR A 254 -2.10 23.98 17.58
C THR A 254 -1.49 25.28 17.03
N THR A 255 -0.48 25.85 17.68
CA THR A 255 0.12 27.14 17.31
C THR A 255 0.76 27.19 15.92
N GLU A 256 1.11 26.04 15.35
CA GLU A 256 1.78 25.92 14.04
C GLU A 256 0.80 25.65 12.88
N THR A 257 -0.49 25.44 13.17
CA THR A 257 -1.45 24.87 12.21
C THR A 257 -2.15 25.87 11.30
N GLY A 258 -2.09 27.18 11.61
CA GLY A 258 -2.87 28.19 10.88
C GLY A 258 -2.55 28.26 9.39
N SER A 259 -1.27 28.25 9.02
CA SER A 259 -0.86 28.24 7.61
C SER A 259 -1.21 26.93 6.90
N TRP A 260 -1.20 25.81 7.61
CA TRP A 260 -1.59 24.52 7.07
C TRP A 260 -3.08 24.44 6.79
N GLN A 261 -3.93 25.02 7.65
CA GLN A 261 -5.37 25.11 7.42
C GLN A 261 -5.66 25.87 6.12
N THR A 262 -5.07 27.06 5.96
CA THR A 262 -5.22 27.84 4.72
C THR A 262 -4.75 27.04 3.50
N THR A 263 -3.58 26.41 3.57
CA THR A 263 -3.04 25.66 2.44
C THR A 263 -3.86 24.40 2.12
N ARG A 264 -4.38 23.70 3.13
CA ARG A 264 -5.28 22.57 2.95
C ARG A 264 -6.54 22.99 2.20
N ASP A 265 -7.14 24.11 2.60
CA ASP A 265 -8.35 24.62 1.98
C ASP A 265 -8.09 25.11 0.54
N GLU A 266 -6.90 25.69 0.27
CA GLU A 266 -6.43 26.00 -1.09
C GLU A 266 -6.31 24.75 -1.97
N ILE A 267 -5.67 23.68 -1.48
CA ILE A 267 -5.55 22.42 -2.22
C ILE A 267 -6.94 21.84 -2.53
N HIS A 268 -7.86 21.89 -1.56
CA HIS A 268 -9.22 21.40 -1.78
C HIS A 268 -9.93 22.19 -2.88
N ALA A 269 -9.85 23.52 -2.87
CA ALA A 269 -10.42 24.36 -3.93
C ALA A 269 -9.80 24.05 -5.30
N ASP A 270 -8.48 23.91 -5.35
CA ASP A 270 -7.72 23.63 -6.57
C ASP A 270 -8.10 22.28 -7.20
N VAL A 271 -8.19 21.20 -6.40
CA VAL A 271 -8.63 19.88 -6.89
C VAL A 271 -10.09 19.92 -7.37
N MET A 272 -10.96 20.69 -6.70
CA MET A 272 -12.36 20.80 -7.11
C MET A 272 -12.55 21.56 -8.42
N GLU A 273 -11.65 22.49 -8.73
CA GLU A 273 -11.61 23.26 -9.97
C GLU A 273 -10.95 22.48 -11.11
N HIS A 274 -9.76 21.92 -10.88
CA HIS A 274 -8.91 21.34 -11.93
C HIS A 274 -9.02 19.80 -12.04
N GLY A 275 -9.40 19.11 -10.96
CA GLY A 275 -9.46 17.65 -10.93
C GLY A 275 -10.71 17.04 -11.55
N TRP A 276 -11.81 17.78 -11.69
CA TRP A 276 -13.03 17.27 -12.34
C TRP A 276 -12.96 17.45 -13.85
N SER A 277 -13.30 16.40 -14.62
CA SER A 277 -13.49 16.50 -16.06
C SER A 277 -14.96 16.37 -16.43
N GLU A 278 -15.55 17.45 -16.95
CA GLU A 278 -16.92 17.40 -17.48
C GLU A 278 -17.03 16.48 -18.71
N ARG A 279 -15.93 16.30 -19.46
CA ARG A 279 -15.89 15.40 -20.61
C ARG A 279 -15.93 13.94 -20.20
N LEU A 280 -15.17 13.56 -19.16
CA LEU A 280 -15.24 12.19 -18.61
C LEU A 280 -16.50 11.98 -17.78
N GLY A 281 -17.02 13.05 -17.16
CA GLY A 281 -17.99 12.94 -16.07
C GLY A 281 -17.39 12.22 -14.86
N ALA A 282 -16.09 12.44 -14.60
CA ALA A 282 -15.33 11.81 -13.53
C ALA A 282 -14.15 12.69 -13.11
N PHE A 283 -13.55 12.40 -11.95
CA PHE A 283 -12.23 12.93 -11.62
C PHE A 283 -11.18 12.34 -12.57
N ARG A 284 -10.29 13.21 -13.07
CA ARG A 284 -9.21 12.85 -13.99
C ARG A 284 -7.97 12.35 -13.23
N GLN A 285 -7.04 11.74 -13.93
CA GLN A 285 -5.75 11.29 -13.40
C GLN A 285 -4.83 12.47 -13.07
N ARG A 286 -4.70 13.42 -14.00
CA ARG A 286 -3.81 14.59 -13.92
C ARG A 286 -4.48 15.82 -14.52
N TYR A 287 -4.16 17.02 -14.04
CA TYR A 287 -4.85 18.25 -14.42
C TYR A 287 -4.86 18.51 -15.93
N GLU A 288 -3.77 18.22 -16.63
CA GLU A 288 -3.55 18.55 -18.03
C GLU A 288 -4.19 17.55 -19.02
N ALA A 289 -4.79 16.46 -18.54
CA ALA A 289 -5.38 15.43 -19.40
C ALA A 289 -6.74 14.96 -18.87
N ASP A 290 -7.66 14.66 -19.78
CA ASP A 290 -8.87 13.91 -19.42
C ASP A 290 -8.59 12.41 -19.55
N SER A 291 -7.68 11.90 -18.71
CA SER A 291 -7.44 10.47 -18.55
C SER A 291 -8.04 9.96 -17.26
N LEU A 292 -8.51 8.71 -17.26
CA LEU A 292 -9.11 8.07 -16.08
C LEU A 292 -8.09 7.22 -15.33
N ASP A 293 -8.15 7.23 -14.00
CA ASP A 293 -7.25 6.46 -13.14
C ASP A 293 -7.96 6.00 -11.87
N ALA A 294 -7.71 4.77 -11.46
CA ALA A 294 -8.28 4.15 -10.28
C ALA A 294 -7.88 4.86 -8.97
N SER A 295 -6.77 5.59 -8.94
CA SER A 295 -6.35 6.40 -7.79
C SER A 295 -7.34 7.52 -7.43
N ALA A 296 -8.29 7.87 -8.31
CA ALA A 296 -9.40 8.74 -7.96
C ALA A 296 -10.34 8.13 -6.90
N LEU A 297 -10.33 6.80 -6.69
CA LEU A 297 -11.04 6.14 -5.59
C LEU A 297 -10.48 6.51 -4.21
N LEU A 298 -9.27 7.07 -4.14
CA LEU A 298 -8.70 7.57 -2.89
C LEU A 298 -9.45 8.80 -2.34
N ILE A 299 -10.17 9.53 -3.20
CA ILE A 299 -10.97 10.71 -2.82
C ILE A 299 -11.94 10.39 -1.67
N PRO A 300 -12.86 9.42 -1.79
CA PRO A 300 -13.72 9.04 -0.68
C PRO A 300 -12.98 8.31 0.44
N ILE A 301 -12.00 7.47 0.11
CA ILE A 301 -11.30 6.64 1.10
C ILE A 301 -10.56 7.48 2.13
N TYR A 302 -9.95 8.59 1.71
CA TYR A 302 -9.24 9.51 2.60
C TYR A 302 -10.11 10.67 3.09
N GLY A 303 -11.39 10.70 2.72
CA GLY A 303 -12.35 11.68 3.18
C GLY A 303 -12.19 13.07 2.56
N PHE A 304 -11.55 13.17 1.38
CA PHE A 304 -11.46 14.42 0.62
C PHE A 304 -12.86 14.87 0.18
N LEU A 305 -13.71 13.95 -0.25
CA LEU A 305 -15.15 14.15 -0.44
C LEU A 305 -15.93 12.97 0.14
N PRO A 306 -17.19 13.16 0.57
CA PRO A 306 -18.06 12.06 0.95
C PRO A 306 -18.27 11.07 -0.22
N ALA A 307 -18.35 9.77 0.08
CA ALA A 307 -18.60 8.74 -0.93
C ALA A 307 -19.95 8.89 -1.66
N THR A 308 -20.91 9.57 -1.03
CA THR A 308 -22.23 9.92 -1.59
C THR A 308 -22.24 11.22 -2.38
N HIS A 309 -21.10 11.90 -2.53
CA HIS A 309 -21.01 13.11 -3.34
C HIS A 309 -21.25 12.77 -4.83
N PRO A 310 -22.07 13.52 -5.59
CA PRO A 310 -22.44 13.17 -6.96
C PRO A 310 -21.25 12.95 -7.91
N ARG A 311 -20.20 13.77 -7.80
CA ARG A 311 -18.95 13.59 -8.57
C ARG A 311 -18.19 12.31 -8.20
N VAL A 312 -18.25 11.90 -6.93
CA VAL A 312 -17.61 10.67 -6.47
C VAL A 312 -18.37 9.47 -7.00
N GLU A 313 -19.70 9.45 -6.86
CA GLU A 313 -20.52 8.36 -7.40
C GLU A 313 -20.36 8.19 -8.90
N ALA A 314 -20.35 9.30 -9.66
CA ALA A 314 -20.10 9.26 -11.10
C ALA A 314 -18.70 8.72 -11.45
N THR A 315 -17.69 9.04 -10.63
CA THR A 315 -16.32 8.53 -10.79
C THR A 315 -16.25 7.03 -10.53
N LEU A 316 -16.91 6.53 -9.48
CA LEU A 316 -16.99 5.09 -9.19
C LEU A 316 -17.58 4.31 -10.37
N GLU A 317 -18.74 4.76 -10.88
CA GLU A 317 -19.39 4.12 -12.03
C GLU A 317 -18.51 4.17 -13.28
N ARG A 318 -17.84 5.30 -13.52
CA ARG A 318 -16.95 5.45 -14.68
C ARG A 318 -15.75 4.52 -14.61
N ILE A 319 -15.13 4.39 -13.43
CA ILE A 319 -14.01 3.47 -13.18
C ILE A 319 -14.44 2.03 -13.39
N GLU A 320 -15.55 1.62 -12.78
CA GLU A 320 -16.08 0.25 -12.92
C GLU A 320 -16.35 -0.11 -14.39
N GLN A 321 -16.87 0.83 -15.18
CA GLN A 321 -17.18 0.62 -16.60
C GLN A 321 -15.96 0.62 -17.52
N THR A 322 -14.96 1.44 -17.22
CA THR A 322 -13.85 1.73 -18.15
C THR A 322 -12.58 0.95 -17.82
N LEU A 323 -12.28 0.82 -16.52
CA LEU A 323 -11.10 0.12 -16.01
C LEU A 323 -11.44 -1.29 -15.53
N GLY A 324 -12.71 -1.68 -15.54
CA GLY A 324 -13.19 -2.99 -15.10
C GLY A 324 -13.11 -4.05 -16.20
N ILE A 325 -12.48 -5.18 -15.90
CA ILE A 325 -12.54 -6.40 -16.71
C ILE A 325 -12.93 -7.56 -15.79
N ASN A 326 -14.06 -8.21 -16.09
CA ASN A 326 -14.60 -9.31 -15.30
C ASN A 326 -14.66 -9.01 -13.78
N GLY A 327 -14.93 -7.75 -13.40
CA GLY A 327 -15.02 -7.31 -12.00
C GLY A 327 -13.69 -6.97 -11.31
N TYR A 328 -12.55 -7.07 -12.01
CA TYR A 328 -11.26 -6.56 -11.52
C TYR A 328 -10.94 -5.20 -12.12
N ILE A 329 -10.28 -4.35 -11.35
CA ILE A 329 -9.99 -2.96 -11.73
C ILE A 329 -8.51 -2.79 -12.08
N HIS A 330 -8.24 -2.25 -13.27
CA HIS A 330 -6.89 -1.86 -13.70
C HIS A 330 -6.54 -0.43 -13.26
N ARG A 331 -5.25 -0.10 -13.20
CA ARG A 331 -4.76 1.21 -12.71
C ARG A 331 -5.25 2.39 -13.55
N PHE A 332 -5.04 2.33 -14.87
CA PHE A 332 -5.38 3.41 -15.81
C PHE A 332 -5.47 2.88 -17.25
N VAL A 333 -5.92 3.72 -18.18
CA VAL A 333 -5.91 3.41 -19.62
C VAL A 333 -4.53 3.73 -20.19
N ALA A 334 -3.71 2.71 -20.45
CA ALA A 334 -2.35 2.88 -20.97
C ALA A 334 -2.29 3.70 -22.27
N ALA A 335 -3.29 3.57 -23.15
CA ALA A 335 -3.38 4.36 -24.39
C ALA A 335 -3.49 5.88 -24.18
N GLU A 336 -3.83 6.34 -22.97
CA GLU A 336 -3.90 7.75 -22.61
C GLU A 336 -2.60 8.26 -21.96
N MET A 337 -1.61 7.37 -21.80
CA MET A 337 -0.28 7.67 -21.28
C MET A 337 0.72 7.94 -22.42
N PRO A 338 1.59 8.95 -22.28
CA PRO A 338 2.65 9.19 -23.25
C PRO A 338 3.56 7.97 -23.40
N GLY A 339 3.78 7.51 -24.64
CA GLY A 339 4.75 6.46 -24.96
C GLY A 339 4.25 5.02 -24.85
N GLU A 340 3.08 4.77 -24.25
CA GLU A 340 2.60 3.40 -23.95
C GLU A 340 1.81 2.72 -25.09
N GLY A 341 1.65 3.41 -26.23
CA GLY A 341 0.96 2.89 -27.41
C GLY A 341 -0.54 2.69 -27.20
N ASP A 342 -1.27 2.32 -28.27
CA ASP A 342 -2.74 2.14 -28.22
C ASP A 342 -3.13 0.74 -27.72
N LEU A 343 -2.68 0.40 -26.50
CA LEU A 343 -2.98 -0.89 -25.88
C LEU A 343 -4.31 -0.83 -25.10
N PRO A 344 -5.25 -1.75 -25.37
CA PRO A 344 -6.46 -1.88 -24.56
C PRO A 344 -6.13 -2.19 -23.09
N VAL A 345 -7.04 -1.79 -22.20
CA VAL A 345 -7.00 -2.16 -20.77
C VAL A 345 -6.85 -3.69 -20.63
N GLY A 346 -6.04 -4.13 -19.66
CA GLY A 346 -5.72 -5.54 -19.43
C GLY A 346 -4.75 -6.18 -20.43
N ARG A 347 -4.23 -5.41 -21.40
CA ARG A 347 -3.13 -5.88 -22.28
C ARG A 347 -1.78 -5.36 -21.85
N TYR A 348 -1.75 -4.23 -21.17
CA TYR A 348 -0.51 -3.62 -20.68
C TYR A 348 0.04 -4.36 -19.45
N GLU A 349 -0.84 -4.65 -18.49
CA GLU A 349 -0.60 -5.20 -17.16
C GLU A 349 -1.81 -6.05 -16.73
N GLY A 350 -1.67 -6.82 -15.65
CA GLY A 350 -2.80 -7.45 -14.96
C GLY A 350 -3.69 -6.43 -14.24
N ALA A 351 -4.80 -6.89 -13.67
CA ALA A 351 -5.62 -6.04 -12.82
C ALA A 351 -4.97 -5.89 -11.44
N PHE A 352 -4.93 -4.67 -10.93
CA PHE A 352 -4.20 -4.35 -9.71
C PHE A 352 -5.10 -4.59 -8.49
N TRP A 353 -4.68 -5.48 -7.59
CA TRP A 353 -5.49 -5.87 -6.43
C TRP A 353 -5.92 -4.66 -5.57
N PRO A 354 -5.01 -3.73 -5.20
CA PRO A 354 -5.39 -2.51 -4.49
C PRO A 354 -6.50 -1.71 -5.17
N CYS A 355 -6.52 -1.58 -6.50
CA CYS A 355 -7.58 -0.84 -7.19
C CYS A 355 -8.95 -1.51 -7.05
N THR A 356 -8.98 -2.85 -7.10
CA THR A 356 -10.20 -3.63 -6.88
C THR A 356 -10.70 -3.45 -5.44
N PHE A 357 -9.80 -3.47 -4.46
CA PHE A 357 -10.14 -3.26 -3.05
C PHE A 357 -10.51 -1.81 -2.70
N TRP A 358 -9.92 -0.83 -3.39
CA TRP A 358 -10.37 0.56 -3.29
C TRP A 358 -11.79 0.75 -3.78
N LEU A 359 -12.17 0.09 -4.89
CA LEU A 359 -13.55 0.18 -5.38
C LEU A 359 -14.52 -0.49 -4.40
N ALA A 360 -14.16 -1.65 -3.84
CA ALA A 360 -14.94 -2.31 -2.78
C ALA A 360 -15.11 -1.39 -1.56
N THR A 361 -14.02 -0.77 -1.09
CA THR A 361 -14.04 0.19 0.02
C THR A 361 -14.95 1.37 -0.29
N ALA A 362 -14.80 1.98 -1.48
CA ALA A 362 -15.59 3.13 -1.89
C ALA A 362 -17.09 2.78 -2.02
N HIS A 363 -17.44 1.57 -2.50
CA HIS A 363 -18.81 1.07 -2.50
C HIS A 363 -19.37 0.91 -1.08
N ALA A 364 -18.60 0.32 -0.15
CA ALA A 364 -19.03 0.19 1.24
C ALA A 364 -19.30 1.58 1.88
N LEU A 365 -18.39 2.53 1.68
CA LEU A 365 -18.54 3.92 2.14
C LEU A 365 -19.75 4.64 1.51
N ALA A 366 -20.11 4.30 0.27
CA ALA A 366 -21.30 4.82 -0.41
C ALA A 366 -22.61 4.10 0.00
N GLY A 367 -22.57 3.16 0.95
CA GLY A 367 -23.72 2.36 1.38
C GLY A 367 -24.13 1.27 0.39
N ARG A 368 -23.26 0.93 -0.58
CA ARG A 368 -23.48 -0.11 -1.59
C ARG A 368 -22.89 -1.45 -1.12
N THR A 369 -23.25 -1.83 0.11
CA THR A 369 -22.62 -2.93 0.87
C THR A 369 -22.66 -4.27 0.14
N GLU A 370 -23.75 -4.60 -0.56
CA GLU A 370 -23.86 -5.86 -1.31
C GLU A 370 -22.80 -5.98 -2.43
N ARG A 371 -22.49 -4.88 -3.13
CA ARG A 371 -21.44 -4.86 -4.16
C ARG A 371 -20.07 -5.05 -3.53
N ALA A 372 -19.80 -4.31 -2.45
CA ALA A 372 -18.53 -4.39 -1.74
C ALA A 372 -18.28 -5.78 -1.15
N GLU A 373 -19.29 -6.39 -0.52
CA GLU A 373 -19.24 -7.75 0.01
C GLU A 373 -18.93 -8.78 -1.08
N ALA A 374 -19.60 -8.68 -2.25
CA ALA A 374 -19.34 -9.59 -3.37
C ALA A 374 -17.87 -9.54 -3.86
N MET A 375 -17.27 -8.36 -3.87
CA MET A 375 -15.87 -8.18 -4.25
C MET A 375 -14.90 -8.79 -3.22
N VAL A 376 -15.15 -8.54 -1.92
CA VAL A 376 -14.33 -9.10 -0.82
C VAL A 376 -14.45 -10.62 -0.78
N GLN A 377 -15.67 -11.16 -0.89
CA GLN A 377 -15.92 -12.60 -0.87
C GLN A 377 -15.22 -13.32 -2.03
N ARG A 378 -15.29 -12.77 -3.25
CA ARG A 378 -14.57 -13.34 -4.39
C ARG A 378 -13.06 -13.36 -4.17
N ALA A 379 -12.50 -12.29 -3.59
CA ALA A 379 -11.07 -12.24 -3.28
C ALA A 379 -10.68 -13.31 -2.24
N CYS A 380 -11.51 -13.54 -1.21
CA CYS A 380 -11.30 -14.64 -0.25
C CYS A 380 -11.30 -16.02 -0.93
N GLU A 381 -12.23 -16.27 -1.86
CA GLU A 381 -12.30 -17.53 -2.60
C GLU A 381 -11.06 -17.78 -3.45
N LEU A 382 -10.54 -16.74 -4.12
CA LEU A 382 -9.34 -16.81 -4.96
C LEU A 382 -8.06 -16.99 -4.15
N ALA A 383 -7.93 -16.30 -3.02
CA ALA A 383 -6.77 -16.43 -2.15
C ALA A 383 -6.67 -17.83 -1.50
N GLY A 384 -7.81 -18.54 -1.43
CA GLY A 384 -7.89 -19.92 -0.97
C GLY A 384 -7.39 -20.11 0.46
N THR A 385 -6.81 -21.28 0.74
CA THR A 385 -6.36 -21.64 2.10
C THR A 385 -5.11 -20.88 2.57
N LEU A 386 -4.30 -20.39 1.61
CA LEU A 386 -3.13 -19.59 1.92
C LEU A 386 -3.53 -18.16 2.30
N GLY A 387 -4.60 -17.64 1.71
CA GLY A 387 -5.09 -16.29 1.96
C GLY A 387 -4.06 -15.22 1.60
N LEU A 388 -3.25 -15.46 0.56
CA LEU A 388 -2.20 -14.56 0.08
C LEU A 388 -2.68 -13.83 -1.17
N PHE A 389 -2.27 -12.58 -1.35
CA PHE A 389 -2.49 -11.80 -2.57
C PHE A 389 -1.17 -11.39 -3.20
N SER A 390 -1.06 -11.54 -4.52
CA SER A 390 0.01 -10.94 -5.32
C SER A 390 -0.28 -9.46 -5.59
N GLU A 391 0.58 -8.82 -6.36
CA GLU A 391 0.41 -7.47 -6.86
C GLU A 391 -0.80 -7.35 -7.82
N GLU A 392 -0.86 -8.26 -8.78
CA GLU A 392 -1.86 -8.24 -9.85
C GLU A 392 -2.53 -9.61 -10.03
N ILE A 393 -3.62 -9.61 -10.78
CA ILE A 393 -4.33 -10.80 -11.23
C ILE A 393 -4.66 -10.67 -12.72
N ASP A 394 -4.46 -11.74 -13.49
CA ASP A 394 -4.97 -11.82 -14.85
C ASP A 394 -6.51 -11.85 -14.81
N ALA A 395 -7.14 -10.80 -15.33
CA ALA A 395 -8.59 -10.63 -15.26
C ALA A 395 -9.39 -11.67 -16.07
N HIS A 396 -8.74 -12.46 -16.91
CA HIS A 396 -9.38 -13.49 -17.73
C HIS A 396 -9.16 -14.91 -17.21
N SER A 397 -7.97 -15.20 -16.68
CA SER A 397 -7.60 -16.53 -16.20
C SER A 397 -7.57 -16.67 -14.68
N ASP A 398 -7.77 -15.58 -13.94
CA ASP A 398 -7.63 -15.49 -12.48
C ASP A 398 -6.22 -15.89 -11.98
N ALA A 399 -5.21 -15.81 -12.84
CA ALA A 399 -3.83 -16.17 -12.49
C ALA A 399 -3.16 -15.01 -11.74
N PHE A 400 -2.43 -15.32 -10.67
CA PHE A 400 -1.75 -14.30 -9.88
C PHE A 400 -0.46 -13.84 -10.59
N LEU A 401 -0.27 -12.53 -10.68
CA LEU A 401 0.80 -11.84 -11.40
C LEU A 401 1.52 -10.83 -10.50
N GLY A 402 2.73 -10.44 -10.91
CA GLY A 402 3.56 -9.51 -10.16
C GLY A 402 4.09 -10.07 -8.84
N ASN A 403 4.67 -9.20 -8.01
CA ASN A 403 5.32 -9.62 -6.77
C ASN A 403 4.32 -10.20 -5.75
N THR A 404 4.77 -11.15 -4.92
CA THR A 404 3.90 -11.87 -3.98
C THR A 404 4.64 -12.37 -2.71
N PRO A 405 3.94 -12.49 -1.57
CA PRO A 405 2.73 -11.72 -1.25
C PRO A 405 3.04 -10.22 -1.28
N LEU A 406 2.12 -9.41 -1.78
CA LEU A 406 2.29 -7.96 -1.82
C LEU A 406 1.65 -7.30 -0.60
N LEU A 407 2.46 -6.57 0.16
CA LEU A 407 2.03 -5.83 1.34
C LEU A 407 0.86 -4.89 1.03
N PHE A 408 0.93 -4.16 -0.09
CA PHE A 408 -0.10 -3.24 -0.55
C PHE A 408 -1.45 -3.93 -0.84
N SER A 409 -1.43 -5.08 -1.52
CA SER A 409 -2.66 -5.85 -1.80
C SER A 409 -3.32 -6.34 -0.52
N HIS A 410 -2.52 -6.85 0.41
CA HIS A 410 -3.00 -7.33 1.70
C HIS A 410 -3.63 -6.21 2.54
N VAL A 411 -2.98 -5.05 2.61
CA VAL A 411 -3.50 -3.96 3.43
C VAL A 411 -4.78 -3.35 2.87
N GLU A 412 -4.90 -3.24 1.54
CA GLU A 412 -6.14 -2.75 0.93
C GLU A 412 -7.26 -3.78 0.98
N PHE A 413 -6.95 -5.08 0.93
CA PHE A 413 -7.93 -6.12 1.26
C PHE A 413 -8.49 -5.94 2.69
N ALA A 414 -7.61 -5.74 3.68
CA ALA A 414 -8.05 -5.52 5.05
C ALA A 414 -8.90 -4.26 5.19
N ARG A 415 -8.54 -3.17 4.50
CA ARG A 415 -9.35 -1.95 4.46
C ARG A 415 -10.76 -2.22 3.92
N ALA A 416 -10.86 -2.93 2.79
CA ALA A 416 -12.15 -3.27 2.20
C ALA A 416 -12.99 -4.17 3.12
N ALA A 417 -12.40 -5.22 3.67
CA ALA A 417 -13.09 -6.15 4.58
C ALA A 417 -13.59 -5.44 5.86
N LEU A 418 -12.80 -4.52 6.42
CA LEU A 418 -13.20 -3.69 7.56
C LEU A 418 -14.34 -2.74 7.18
N ALA A 419 -14.23 -2.03 6.05
CA ALA A 419 -15.26 -1.10 5.59
C ALA A 419 -16.61 -1.81 5.35
N VAL A 420 -16.59 -3.03 4.82
CA VAL A 420 -17.81 -3.82 4.65
C VAL A 420 -18.39 -4.25 6.00
N SER A 421 -17.54 -4.69 6.93
CA SER A 421 -17.97 -5.09 8.28
C SER A 421 -18.51 -3.93 9.12
N GLU A 422 -18.07 -2.70 8.86
CA GLU A 422 -18.54 -1.48 9.54
C GLU A 422 -19.85 -0.93 8.92
N ALA A 423 -20.14 -1.27 7.65
CA ALA A 423 -21.32 -0.81 6.92
C ALA A 423 -22.55 -1.74 7.03
N GLY A 424 -22.33 -3.01 7.41
CA GLY A 424 -23.39 -4.00 7.67
C GLY A 424 -23.68 -4.14 9.16
#